data_AF-A0ABD8B791-F1
#
_entry.id   AF-A0ABD8B791-F1
#
_cell.length_a   1.000
_cell.length_b   1.000
_cell.length_c   1.000
_cell.angle_alpha   90.00
_cell.angle_beta   90.00
_cell.angle_gamma   90.00
#
_symmetry.space_group_name_H-M   'P 1'
#
loop_
_entity.id
_entity.type
_entity.pdbx_description
1 polymer ?
#
loop_
_entity_poly.entity_id
_entity_poly.type
_entity_poly.pdbx_seq_one_letter_code
_entity_poly.pdbx_strand_id
1 'polypeptide(L)'
;MSKRVLLVSYSQTGQLARLCAAFGRGLRDGGAEVEEVVLQAAEPFPFPWPFARFFDAFPETVHLRPAPIVPPVLRHERYDLVVVAYTVWFLSPSQPVCAFLQSPQARQVLQGTPVATIIGCRNMWLMAQEQVKMLLADAGAELVGNLVKTDRCTTAASFVTTPLWLLTGKRKAASWLPEAGIADEEIADVARFGAKTAQVLQQGRPDAAMWRGMGAVRVNERLIFSERFARRSFRLWGALLMAAGRRSLRLRWVLLYVYIVFLVAVILTVVPLAAVLKRVFAPVLRARIRREKAYYAAPSGE
;
A
#
# COMPACT_ATOMS: atom_id res chain seq x y z
N MET A 1 18.65 26.46 -7.58
CA MET A 1 18.77 25.16 -8.27
C MET A 1 17.44 24.43 -8.15
N SER A 2 16.96 23.76 -9.20
CA SER A 2 15.73 22.97 -9.11
C SER A 2 15.93 21.79 -8.15
N LYS A 3 14.92 21.54 -7.32
CA LYS A 3 14.91 20.47 -6.32
C LYS A 3 14.57 19.15 -7.00
N ARG A 4 15.38 18.12 -6.79
CA ARG A 4 15.26 16.83 -7.46
C ARG A 4 14.39 15.88 -6.64
N VAL A 5 13.36 15.35 -7.27
CA VAL A 5 12.43 14.40 -6.64
C VAL A 5 12.37 13.12 -7.46
N LEU A 6 12.64 12.00 -6.81
CA LEU A 6 12.43 10.67 -7.39
C LEU A 6 11.04 10.18 -7.04
N LEU A 7 10.18 9.93 -8.02
CA LEU A 7 8.85 9.32 -7.84
C LEU A 7 8.88 7.88 -8.34
N VAL A 8 9.01 6.93 -7.42
CA VAL A 8 9.00 5.49 -7.73
C VAL A 8 7.60 4.93 -7.54
N SER A 9 7.11 4.17 -8.52
CA SER A 9 5.77 3.58 -8.44
C SER A 9 5.66 2.20 -9.08
N TYR A 10 4.66 1.42 -8.64
CA TYR A 10 4.19 0.24 -9.35
C TYR A 10 2.66 0.17 -9.31
N SER A 11 2.02 0.17 -10.48
CA SER A 11 0.56 0.22 -10.61
C SER A 11 0.06 -0.89 -11.53
N GLN A 12 -0.60 -1.91 -10.97
CA GLN A 12 -1.15 -3.00 -11.77
C GLN A 12 -2.39 -2.59 -12.59
N THR A 13 -3.29 -1.78 -12.01
CA THR A 13 -4.58 -1.42 -12.62
C THR A 13 -4.62 0.01 -13.18
N GLY A 14 -3.48 0.70 -13.18
CA GLY A 14 -3.39 2.11 -13.57
C GLY A 14 -3.88 3.14 -12.54
N GLN A 15 -4.62 2.76 -11.48
CA GLN A 15 -5.13 3.74 -10.50
C GLN A 15 -4.03 4.48 -9.76
N LEU A 16 -3.01 3.77 -9.29
CA LEU A 16 -1.87 4.39 -8.62
C LEU A 16 -1.05 5.24 -9.60
N ALA A 17 -0.94 4.84 -10.86
CA ALA A 17 -0.28 5.65 -11.89
C ALA A 17 -0.99 7.01 -12.07
N ARG A 18 -2.33 7.04 -12.04
CA ARG A 18 -3.09 8.31 -12.07
C ARG A 18 -2.84 9.18 -10.84
N LEU A 19 -2.74 8.58 -9.64
CA LEU A 19 -2.35 9.30 -8.42
C LEU A 19 -0.95 9.91 -8.56
N CYS A 20 0.02 9.12 -9.06
CA CYS A 20 1.39 9.56 -9.27
C CYS A 20 1.46 10.69 -10.29
N ALA A 21 0.73 10.60 -11.40
CA ALA A 21 0.67 11.65 -12.42
C ALA A 21 0.10 12.96 -11.86
N ALA A 22 -0.98 12.90 -11.06
CA ALA A 22 -1.55 14.08 -10.41
C ALA A 22 -0.56 14.70 -9.41
N PHE A 23 0.09 13.87 -8.59
CA PHE A 23 1.12 14.32 -7.64
C PHE A 23 2.32 14.96 -8.34
N GLY A 24 2.86 14.27 -9.35
CA GLY A 24 4.00 14.70 -10.15
C GLY A 24 3.73 15.99 -10.91
N ARG A 25 2.50 16.20 -11.40
CA ARG A 25 2.08 17.50 -11.97
C ARG A 25 2.21 18.62 -10.93
N GLY A 26 1.66 18.45 -9.73
CA GLY A 26 1.77 19.45 -8.66
C GLY A 26 3.22 19.76 -8.27
N LEU A 27 4.11 18.77 -8.29
CA LEU A 27 5.55 18.98 -8.07
C LEU A 27 6.20 19.83 -9.17
N ARG A 28 5.93 19.50 -10.44
CA ARG A 28 6.48 20.20 -11.61
C ARG A 28 5.99 21.64 -11.70
N ASP A 29 4.70 21.86 -11.46
CA ASP A 29 4.10 23.20 -11.42
C ASP A 29 4.75 24.06 -10.32
N GLY A 30 5.22 23.42 -9.23
CA GLY A 30 6.02 24.06 -8.18
C GLY A 30 7.52 24.13 -8.46
N GLY A 31 7.99 23.85 -9.67
CA GLY A 31 9.38 24.03 -10.11
C GLY A 31 10.37 22.94 -9.70
N ALA A 32 9.89 21.79 -9.20
CA ALA A 32 10.74 20.63 -8.90
C ALA A 32 11.07 19.83 -10.16
N GLU A 33 12.31 19.31 -10.26
CA GLU A 33 12.70 18.31 -11.26
C GLU A 33 12.18 16.95 -10.78
N VAL A 34 11.21 16.39 -11.50
CA VAL A 34 10.61 15.10 -11.14
C VAL A 34 11.10 14.02 -12.09
N GLU A 35 11.80 13.04 -11.53
CA GLU A 35 12.12 11.79 -12.21
C GLU A 35 11.10 10.72 -11.82
N GLU A 36 10.33 10.25 -12.79
CA GLU A 36 9.34 9.19 -12.57
C GLU A 36 9.90 7.84 -12.98
N VAL A 37 9.92 6.88 -12.04
CA VAL A 37 10.38 5.52 -12.27
C VAL A 37 9.22 4.56 -12.02
N VAL A 38 8.72 3.97 -13.10
CA VAL A 38 7.72 2.90 -13.01
C VAL A 38 8.46 1.56 -12.95
N LEU A 39 8.37 0.90 -11.80
CA LEU A 39 8.99 -0.38 -11.57
C LEU A 39 8.36 -1.45 -12.46
N GLN A 40 9.19 -2.40 -12.92
CA GLN A 40 8.75 -3.52 -13.73
C GLN A 40 9.15 -4.82 -13.05
N ALA A 41 8.18 -5.71 -12.83
CA ALA A 41 8.47 -7.07 -12.39
C ALA A 41 9.21 -7.81 -13.51
N ALA A 42 10.19 -8.64 -13.17
CA ALA A 42 10.92 -9.43 -14.17
C ALA A 42 9.98 -10.39 -14.91
N GLU A 43 9.04 -11.02 -14.17
CA GLU A 43 7.85 -11.65 -14.74
C GLU A 43 6.63 -10.77 -14.41
N PRO A 44 5.89 -10.26 -15.41
CA PRO A 44 4.71 -9.44 -15.17
C PRO A 44 3.62 -10.18 -14.39
N PHE A 45 3.12 -9.57 -13.32
CA PHE A 45 1.95 -10.08 -12.62
C PHE A 45 0.69 -9.92 -13.47
N PRO A 46 -0.13 -10.98 -13.64
CA PRO A 46 -1.25 -10.95 -14.56
C PRO A 46 -2.34 -9.99 -14.08
N PHE A 47 -3.02 -9.36 -15.03
CA PHE A 47 -4.26 -8.64 -14.79
C PHE A 47 -5.18 -8.78 -16.01
N PRO A 48 -6.43 -9.26 -15.85
CA PRO A 48 -7.00 -9.79 -14.62
C PRO A 48 -6.28 -11.06 -14.13
N TRP A 49 -6.37 -11.34 -12.83
CA TRP A 49 -5.69 -12.46 -12.21
C TRP A 49 -6.45 -13.77 -12.41
N PRO A 50 -5.76 -14.86 -12.81
CA PRO A 50 -6.27 -16.21 -12.59
C PRO A 50 -6.43 -16.46 -11.08
N PHE A 51 -7.55 -17.06 -10.69
CA PHE A 51 -7.93 -17.24 -9.28
C PHE A 51 -6.82 -17.88 -8.43
N ALA A 52 -6.24 -18.98 -8.88
CA ALA A 52 -5.17 -19.67 -8.17
C ALA A 52 -3.89 -18.83 -8.08
N ARG A 53 -3.49 -18.15 -9.16
CA ARG A 53 -2.30 -17.28 -9.18
C ARG A 53 -2.43 -16.08 -8.24
N PHE A 54 -3.64 -15.54 -8.08
CA PHE A 54 -3.89 -14.46 -7.12
C PHE A 54 -3.54 -14.87 -5.69
N PHE A 55 -4.11 -15.99 -5.22
CA PHE A 55 -3.85 -16.48 -3.88
C PHE A 55 -2.46 -17.08 -3.72
N ASP A 56 -1.85 -17.57 -4.79
CA ASP A 56 -0.48 -18.10 -4.74
C ASP A 56 0.58 -17.00 -4.57
N ALA A 57 0.28 -15.74 -4.94
CA ALA A 57 1.20 -14.61 -4.73
C ALA A 57 1.28 -14.16 -3.26
N PHE A 58 0.32 -14.54 -2.44
CA PHE A 58 0.16 -14.05 -1.06
C PHE A 58 1.29 -14.45 -0.09
N PRO A 59 1.78 -15.71 -0.06
CA PRO A 59 2.76 -16.15 0.93
C PRO A 59 4.05 -15.32 0.86
N GLU A 60 4.62 -15.18 -0.33
CA GLU A 60 5.83 -14.42 -0.61
C GLU A 60 5.64 -12.94 -0.31
N THR A 61 4.49 -12.37 -0.70
CA THR A 61 4.12 -10.98 -0.44
C THR A 61 4.11 -10.67 1.06
N VAL A 62 3.46 -11.52 1.86
CA VAL A 62 3.32 -11.31 3.30
C VAL A 62 4.63 -11.52 4.05
N HIS A 63 5.54 -12.32 3.53
CA HIS A 63 6.85 -12.52 4.13
C HIS A 63 7.93 -11.58 3.60
N LEU A 64 7.56 -10.57 2.80
CA LEU A 64 8.49 -9.62 2.18
C LEU A 64 9.60 -10.35 1.40
N ARG A 65 9.23 -11.40 0.67
CA ARG A 65 10.10 -12.16 -0.24
C ARG A 65 9.65 -11.95 -1.68
N PRO A 66 9.80 -10.73 -2.22
CA PRO A 66 9.23 -10.39 -3.50
C PRO A 66 9.93 -11.13 -4.65
N ALA A 67 9.19 -11.37 -5.73
CA ALA A 67 9.76 -11.73 -7.02
C ALA A 67 10.74 -10.63 -7.51
N PRO A 68 11.75 -10.99 -8.32
CA PRO A 68 12.71 -10.02 -8.85
C PRO A 68 12.04 -8.98 -9.76
N ILE A 69 12.63 -7.79 -9.79
CA ILE A 69 12.27 -6.70 -10.69
C ILE A 69 13.37 -6.49 -11.71
N VAL A 70 13.03 -5.89 -12.86
CA VAL A 70 14.03 -5.30 -13.75
C VAL A 70 14.71 -4.16 -12.97
N PRO A 71 16.04 -4.16 -12.81
CA PRO A 71 16.73 -3.11 -12.08
C PRO A 71 16.41 -1.73 -12.68
N PRO A 72 15.86 -0.78 -11.90
CA PRO A 72 15.56 0.53 -12.42
C PRO A 72 16.84 1.32 -12.70
N VAL A 73 16.84 2.08 -13.80
CA VAL A 73 17.89 3.05 -14.11
C VAL A 73 17.48 4.39 -13.53
N LEU A 74 18.31 4.92 -12.62
CA LEU A 74 18.09 6.22 -11.98
C LEU A 74 19.02 7.25 -12.62
N ARG A 75 18.51 8.44 -12.92
CA ARG A 75 19.26 9.53 -13.54
C ARG A 75 20.26 10.16 -12.57
N HIS A 76 19.94 10.16 -11.28
CA HIS A 76 20.72 10.83 -10.25
C HIS A 76 21.07 9.88 -9.11
N GLU A 77 22.22 10.09 -8.48
CA GLU A 77 22.63 9.34 -7.29
C GLU A 77 22.00 9.88 -6.00
N ARG A 78 21.54 11.14 -6.02
CA ARG A 78 20.96 11.84 -4.87
C ARG A 78 19.74 12.67 -5.28
N TYR A 79 18.76 12.70 -4.39
CA TYR A 79 17.53 13.46 -4.53
C TYR A 79 17.27 14.25 -3.25
N ASP A 80 16.55 15.37 -3.36
CA ASP A 80 16.09 16.14 -2.20
C ASP A 80 14.91 15.45 -1.50
N LEU A 81 14.17 14.59 -2.22
CA LEU A 81 13.06 13.77 -1.73
C LEU A 81 12.90 12.51 -2.60
N VAL A 82 12.63 11.37 -1.96
CA VAL A 82 12.13 10.17 -2.65
C VAL A 82 10.67 9.95 -2.31
N VAL A 83 9.84 9.70 -3.31
CA VAL A 83 8.42 9.39 -3.14
C VAL A 83 8.19 7.95 -3.57
N VAL A 84 7.75 7.12 -2.62
CA VAL A 84 7.47 5.71 -2.84
C VAL A 84 5.96 5.52 -2.91
N ALA A 85 5.45 5.35 -4.12
CA ALA A 85 4.05 5.11 -4.37
C ALA A 85 3.78 3.61 -4.53
N TYR A 86 2.82 3.07 -3.78
CA TYR A 86 2.54 1.63 -3.82
C TYR A 86 1.06 1.28 -3.58
N THR A 87 0.72 0.06 -4.00
CA THR A 87 -0.57 -0.57 -3.70
C THR A 87 -0.40 -1.64 -2.63
N VAL A 88 -1.47 -1.93 -1.90
CA VAL A 88 -1.46 -2.90 -0.80
C VAL A 88 -1.90 -4.27 -1.30
N TRP A 89 -1.02 -5.27 -1.17
CA TRP A 89 -1.28 -6.66 -1.50
C TRP A 89 -1.25 -7.49 -0.21
N PHE A 90 -2.38 -8.10 0.14
CA PHE A 90 -2.51 -8.94 1.34
C PHE A 90 -1.94 -8.29 2.62
N LEU A 91 -2.27 -7.01 2.86
CA LEU A 91 -1.77 -6.23 4.01
C LEU A 91 -0.24 -6.02 4.02
N SER A 92 0.37 -5.99 2.84
CA SER A 92 1.81 -5.77 2.59
C SER A 92 1.99 -4.83 1.40
N PRO A 93 3.15 -4.19 1.21
CA PRO A 93 3.44 -3.49 -0.04
C PRO A 93 3.43 -4.47 -1.22
N SER A 94 3.05 -4.00 -2.42
CA SER A 94 3.13 -4.78 -3.65
C SER A 94 4.55 -5.31 -3.88
N GLN A 95 4.66 -6.52 -4.44
CA GLN A 95 5.97 -7.18 -4.56
C GLN A 95 7.02 -6.34 -5.30
N PRO A 96 6.73 -5.66 -6.42
CA PRO A 96 7.75 -4.86 -7.09
C PRO A 96 8.30 -3.71 -6.25
N VAL A 97 7.44 -3.06 -5.45
CA VAL A 97 7.87 -2.00 -4.52
C VAL A 97 8.70 -2.60 -3.39
N CYS A 98 8.28 -3.75 -2.85
CA CYS A 98 9.07 -4.46 -1.84
C CYS A 98 10.46 -4.84 -2.38
N ALA A 99 10.55 -5.30 -3.64
CA ALA A 99 11.81 -5.65 -4.27
C ALA A 99 12.71 -4.44 -4.46
N PHE A 100 12.13 -3.30 -4.90
CA PHE A 100 12.86 -2.05 -4.98
C PHE A 100 13.41 -1.64 -3.61
N LEU A 101 12.58 -1.56 -2.56
CA LEU A 101 13.00 -1.14 -1.21
C LEU A 101 14.09 -2.03 -0.60
N GLN A 102 14.21 -3.28 -1.03
CA GLN A 102 15.25 -4.23 -0.61
C GLN A 102 16.49 -4.23 -1.53
N SER A 103 16.48 -3.47 -2.62
CA SER A 103 17.56 -3.45 -3.61
C SER A 103 18.74 -2.56 -3.19
N PRO A 104 19.97 -2.88 -3.65
CA PRO A 104 21.13 -2.01 -3.44
C PRO A 104 20.93 -0.59 -3.98
N GLN A 105 20.27 -0.46 -5.14
CA GLN A 105 19.97 0.83 -5.78
C GLN A 105 19.07 1.70 -4.89
N ALA A 106 18.02 1.11 -4.30
CA ALA A 106 17.18 1.86 -3.38
C ALA A 106 17.94 2.29 -2.14
N ARG A 107 18.79 1.42 -1.58
CA ARG A 107 19.61 1.78 -0.41
C ARG A 107 20.48 3.02 -0.68
N GLN A 108 21.09 3.10 -1.86
CA GLN A 108 21.91 4.24 -2.26
C GLN A 108 21.14 5.57 -2.26
N VAL A 109 19.91 5.58 -2.81
CA VAL A 109 19.13 6.83 -2.93
C VAL A 109 18.30 7.16 -1.69
N LEU A 110 17.97 6.16 -0.86
CA LEU A 110 17.16 6.33 0.35
C LEU A 110 17.99 6.74 1.57
N GLN A 111 19.26 6.34 1.65
CA GLN A 111 20.08 6.58 2.84
C GLN A 111 20.27 8.08 3.12
N GLY A 112 19.74 8.55 4.25
CA GLY A 112 19.79 9.96 4.66
C GLY A 112 18.85 10.89 3.89
N THR A 113 18.05 10.36 2.97
CA THR A 113 17.12 11.11 2.13
C THR A 113 15.72 11.12 2.78
N PRO A 114 15.02 12.27 2.81
CA PRO A 114 13.62 12.32 3.17
C PRO A 114 12.78 11.46 2.21
N VAL A 115 11.83 10.71 2.76
CA VAL A 115 10.93 9.84 2.00
C VAL A 115 9.48 10.18 2.30
N ALA A 116 8.66 10.28 1.26
CA ALA A 116 7.21 10.32 1.40
C ALA A 116 6.57 9.10 0.74
N THR A 117 5.47 8.60 1.31
CA THR A 117 4.72 7.47 0.74
C THR A 117 3.39 7.92 0.15
N ILE A 118 3.01 7.33 -0.99
CA ILE A 118 1.67 7.46 -1.57
C ILE A 118 1.04 6.07 -1.67
N ILE A 119 -0.07 5.86 -0.97
CA ILE A 119 -0.76 4.58 -0.92
C ILE A 119 -2.07 4.69 -1.68
N GLY A 120 -2.18 3.94 -2.78
CA GLY A 120 -3.44 3.67 -3.45
C GLY A 120 -3.98 2.33 -2.96
N CYS A 121 -5.06 2.34 -2.19
CA CYS A 121 -5.61 1.10 -1.66
C CYS A 121 -7.12 1.17 -1.51
N ARG A 122 -7.70 0.11 -0.94
CA ARG A 122 -9.13 0.06 -0.69
C ARG A 122 -9.50 0.73 0.60
N ASN A 123 -8.89 0.29 1.69
CA ASN A 123 -9.28 0.64 3.05
C ASN A 123 -8.25 0.11 4.06
N MET A 124 -7.68 -1.08 3.78
CA MET A 124 -6.69 -1.71 4.63
C MET A 124 -5.27 -1.44 4.13
N TRP A 125 -4.51 -0.64 4.86
CA TRP A 125 -3.16 -0.24 4.49
C TRP A 125 -2.21 -0.14 5.68
N LEU A 126 -2.72 -0.20 6.91
CA LEU A 126 -1.96 0.09 8.10
C LEU A 126 -0.78 -0.86 8.23
N MET A 127 -1.02 -2.17 8.09
CA MET A 127 0.04 -3.18 8.20
C MET A 127 1.05 -3.12 7.05
N ALA A 128 0.63 -2.67 5.87
CA ALA A 128 1.53 -2.48 4.74
C ALA A 128 2.46 -1.29 5.00
N GLN A 129 1.92 -0.19 5.53
CA GLN A 129 2.74 0.97 5.90
C GLN A 129 3.71 0.65 7.03
N GLU A 130 3.34 -0.19 8.00
CA GLU A 130 4.29 -0.62 9.03
C GLU A 130 5.48 -1.40 8.42
N GLN A 131 5.23 -2.25 7.42
CA GLN A 131 6.31 -2.93 6.71
C GLN A 131 7.17 -1.96 5.90
N VAL A 132 6.56 -0.98 5.23
CA VAL A 132 7.31 0.04 4.50
C VAL A 132 8.14 0.90 5.45
N LYS A 133 7.61 1.30 6.61
CA LYS A 133 8.36 2.01 7.66
C LYS A 133 9.60 1.21 8.09
N MET A 134 9.44 -0.10 8.31
CA MET A 134 10.59 -0.96 8.64
C MET A 134 11.62 -0.98 7.51
N LEU A 135 11.20 -1.22 6.26
CA LEU A 135 12.10 -1.25 5.11
C LEU A 135 12.83 0.08 4.87
N LEU A 136 12.15 1.21 5.10
CA LEU A 136 12.74 2.54 5.00
C LEU A 136 13.75 2.78 6.13
N ALA A 137 13.43 2.37 7.36
CA ALA A 137 14.34 2.49 8.49
C ALA A 137 15.61 1.63 8.28
N ASP A 138 15.47 0.41 7.78
CA ASP A 138 16.59 -0.48 7.44
C ASP A 138 17.49 0.11 6.33
N ALA A 139 16.90 0.89 5.42
CA ALA A 139 17.62 1.65 4.39
C ALA A 139 18.23 2.97 4.90
N GLY A 140 18.00 3.35 6.16
CA GLY A 140 18.47 4.61 6.74
C GLY A 140 17.74 5.85 6.20
N ALA A 141 16.50 5.69 5.74
CA ALA A 141 15.66 6.75 5.21
C ALA A 141 14.76 7.35 6.30
N GLU A 142 14.38 8.61 6.14
CA GLU A 142 13.51 9.32 7.06
C GLU A 142 12.10 9.50 6.45
N LEU A 143 11.07 8.86 7.03
CA LEU A 143 9.70 9.02 6.55
C LEU A 143 9.12 10.38 6.99
N VAL A 144 8.98 11.31 6.05
CA VAL A 144 8.50 12.69 6.29
C VAL A 144 7.04 12.92 5.87
N GLY A 145 6.44 11.99 5.13
CA GLY A 145 5.05 12.12 4.69
C GLY A 145 4.40 10.78 4.37
N ASN A 146 3.10 10.66 4.64
CA ASN A 146 2.28 9.55 4.18
C ASN A 146 0.94 10.07 3.66
N LEU A 147 0.65 9.79 2.39
CA LEU A 147 -0.60 10.14 1.71
C LEU A 147 -1.33 8.84 1.37
N VAL A 148 -2.57 8.69 1.80
CA VAL A 148 -3.37 7.49 1.56
C VAL A 148 -4.68 7.87 0.89
N LYS A 149 -4.91 7.33 -0.30
CA LYS A 149 -6.20 7.41 -0.99
C LYS A 149 -6.86 6.04 -1.02
N THR A 150 -8.04 5.98 -0.45
CA THR A 150 -8.84 4.76 -0.27
C THR A 150 -10.03 4.74 -1.23
N ASP A 151 -10.48 3.55 -1.59
CA ASP A 151 -11.75 3.31 -2.28
C ASP A 151 -12.94 3.80 -1.43
N ARG A 152 -13.99 4.31 -2.07
CA ARG A 152 -15.23 4.77 -1.40
C ARG A 152 -16.17 3.63 -1.02
N CYS A 153 -15.98 2.42 -1.52
CA CYS A 153 -16.82 1.27 -1.20
C CYS A 153 -16.90 1.02 0.32
N THR A 154 -18.09 0.72 0.83
CA THR A 154 -18.24 0.28 2.23
C THR A 154 -17.33 -0.91 2.48
N THR A 155 -16.76 -1.01 3.69
CA THR A 155 -15.80 -2.07 4.04
C THR A 155 -16.34 -3.47 3.70
N ALA A 156 -17.63 -3.71 3.93
CA ALA A 156 -18.30 -4.97 3.61
C ALA A 156 -18.42 -5.21 2.11
N ALA A 157 -18.95 -4.25 1.33
CA ALA A 157 -19.07 -4.37 -0.12
C ALA A 157 -17.70 -4.54 -0.78
N SER A 158 -16.68 -3.94 -0.18
CA SER A 158 -15.31 -4.07 -0.66
C SER A 158 -14.89 -5.55 -0.69
N PHE A 159 -15.16 -6.38 0.33
CA PHE A 159 -14.74 -7.79 0.33
C PHE A 159 -15.21 -8.60 -0.88
N VAL A 160 -16.25 -8.14 -1.58
CA VAL A 160 -16.75 -8.75 -2.82
C VAL A 160 -16.24 -8.02 -4.07
N THR A 161 -16.30 -6.68 -4.10
CA THR A 161 -16.08 -5.92 -5.35
C THR A 161 -14.66 -5.96 -5.89
N THR A 162 -13.60 -6.07 -5.07
CA THR A 162 -12.22 -6.12 -5.62
C THR A 162 -11.74 -7.50 -5.96
N PRO A 163 -12.04 -8.57 -5.22
CA PRO A 163 -11.82 -9.90 -5.77
C PRO A 163 -12.50 -10.01 -7.14
N LEU A 164 -13.74 -9.56 -7.27
CA LEU A 164 -14.40 -9.49 -8.58
C LEU A 164 -13.63 -8.62 -9.58
N TRP A 165 -13.21 -7.41 -9.24
CA TRP A 165 -12.46 -6.56 -10.17
C TRP A 165 -11.11 -7.16 -10.58
N LEU A 166 -10.33 -7.69 -9.64
CA LEU A 166 -9.04 -8.32 -9.91
C LEU A 166 -9.18 -9.59 -10.75
N LEU A 167 -10.23 -10.37 -10.53
CA LEU A 167 -10.48 -11.62 -11.25
C LEU A 167 -11.16 -11.42 -12.62
N THR A 168 -11.99 -10.37 -12.76
CA THR A 168 -12.78 -10.13 -13.99
C THR A 168 -12.26 -8.98 -14.84
N GLY A 169 -11.41 -8.11 -14.29
CA GLY A 169 -10.94 -6.88 -14.93
C GLY A 169 -11.99 -5.76 -14.95
N LYS A 170 -13.25 -6.03 -14.60
CA LYS A 170 -14.36 -5.07 -14.66
C LYS A 170 -14.46 -4.25 -13.37
N ARG A 171 -14.28 -2.94 -13.48
CA ARG A 171 -14.36 -1.99 -12.35
C ARG A 171 -15.75 -1.95 -11.73
N LYS A 172 -16.79 -2.23 -12.52
CA LYS A 172 -18.17 -2.49 -12.09
C LYS A 172 -18.59 -3.87 -12.60
N ALA A 173 -18.40 -4.89 -11.76
CA ALA A 173 -18.70 -6.27 -12.13
C ALA A 173 -20.22 -6.56 -12.23
N ALA A 174 -21.05 -5.80 -11.51
CA ALA A 174 -22.51 -5.88 -11.59
C ALA A 174 -23.15 -4.48 -11.42
N SER A 175 -24.31 -4.25 -12.03
CA SER A 175 -25.01 -2.95 -12.02
C SER A 175 -25.40 -2.46 -10.62
N TRP A 176 -25.70 -3.38 -9.70
CA TRP A 176 -26.09 -3.13 -8.31
C TRP A 176 -24.91 -3.00 -7.34
N LEU A 177 -23.68 -3.29 -7.77
CA LEU A 177 -22.47 -3.12 -6.95
C LEU A 177 -21.86 -1.72 -7.15
N PRO A 178 -21.30 -1.10 -6.09
CA PRO A 178 -20.57 0.15 -6.23
C PRO A 178 -19.31 -0.04 -7.09
N GLU A 179 -18.90 1.01 -7.79
CA GLU A 179 -17.68 0.98 -8.60
C GLU A 179 -16.43 0.80 -7.73
N ALA A 180 -15.55 -0.08 -8.15
CA ALA A 180 -14.32 -0.37 -7.42
C ALA A 180 -13.22 0.67 -7.66
N GLY A 181 -12.55 1.03 -6.57
CA GLY A 181 -11.33 1.82 -6.52
C GLY A 181 -11.53 3.30 -6.23
N ILE A 182 -10.47 4.07 -6.47
CA ILE A 182 -10.38 5.46 -6.00
C ILE A 182 -11.17 6.39 -6.93
N ALA A 183 -11.99 7.24 -6.32
CA ALA A 183 -12.79 8.24 -7.04
C ALA A 183 -11.90 9.26 -7.76
N ASP A 184 -12.36 9.79 -8.90
CA ASP A 184 -11.55 10.69 -9.71
C ASP A 184 -11.29 12.04 -9.02
N GLU A 185 -12.23 12.52 -8.18
CA GLU A 185 -11.99 13.70 -7.35
C GLU A 185 -10.87 13.47 -6.32
N GLU A 186 -10.79 12.28 -5.73
CA GLU A 186 -9.72 11.93 -4.78
C GLU A 186 -8.36 11.82 -5.49
N ILE A 187 -8.35 11.44 -6.77
CA ILE A 187 -7.14 11.42 -7.60
C ILE A 187 -6.71 12.84 -7.95
N ALA A 188 -7.64 13.70 -8.37
CA ALA A 188 -7.37 15.09 -8.68
C ALA A 188 -6.85 15.86 -7.45
N ASP A 189 -7.41 15.58 -6.27
CA ASP A 189 -7.00 16.16 -4.99
C ASP A 189 -5.52 15.95 -4.68
N VAL A 190 -4.90 14.88 -5.20
CA VAL A 190 -3.48 14.59 -4.95
C VAL A 190 -2.54 15.67 -5.46
N ALA A 191 -2.93 16.43 -6.49
CA ALA A 191 -2.09 17.49 -7.06
C ALA A 191 -1.71 18.56 -6.02
N ARG A 192 -2.58 18.88 -5.06
CA ARG A 192 -2.27 19.87 -4.02
C ARG A 192 -1.15 19.41 -3.06
N PHE A 193 -1.04 18.10 -2.82
CA PHE A 193 0.05 17.55 -2.02
C PHE A 193 1.38 17.66 -2.77
N GLY A 194 1.37 17.45 -4.09
CA GLY A 194 2.53 17.71 -4.95
C GLY A 194 2.98 19.17 -4.88
N ALA A 195 2.04 20.11 -5.05
CA ALA A 195 2.31 21.55 -4.96
C ALA A 195 2.86 21.96 -3.58
N LYS A 196 2.26 21.45 -2.49
CA LYS A 196 2.77 21.71 -1.14
C LYS A 196 4.18 21.16 -0.94
N THR A 197 4.44 19.97 -1.47
CA THR A 197 5.76 19.32 -1.37
C THR A 197 6.82 20.16 -2.09
N ALA A 198 6.53 20.66 -3.30
CA ALA A 198 7.44 21.55 -4.02
C ALA A 198 7.71 22.86 -3.25
N GLN A 199 6.66 23.46 -2.67
CA GLN A 199 6.82 24.65 -1.83
C GLN A 199 7.76 24.40 -0.64
N VAL A 200 7.58 23.28 0.09
CA VAL A 200 8.41 22.93 1.23
C VAL A 200 9.85 22.67 0.81
N LEU A 201 10.07 21.98 -0.32
CA LEU A 201 11.40 21.74 -0.88
C LEU A 201 12.14 23.03 -1.25
N GLN A 202 11.44 24.06 -1.70
CA GLN A 202 12.05 25.38 -1.95
C GLN A 202 12.45 26.09 -0.64
N GLN A 203 11.70 25.87 0.44
CA GLN A 203 11.96 26.48 1.75
C GLN A 203 13.05 25.75 2.55
N GLY A 204 13.31 24.48 2.25
CA GLY A 204 14.35 23.71 2.92
C GLY A 204 14.16 22.20 2.79
N ARG A 205 14.72 21.47 3.75
CA ARG A 205 14.55 20.02 3.85
C ARG A 205 13.13 19.71 4.35
N PRO A 206 12.36 18.86 3.66
CA PRO A 206 11.02 18.49 4.12
C PRO A 206 11.11 17.68 5.41
N ASP A 207 10.11 17.86 6.27
CA ASP A 207 9.99 17.18 7.56
C ASP A 207 8.59 16.56 7.72
N ALA A 208 8.36 15.92 8.86
CA ALA A 208 7.09 15.31 9.22
C ALA A 208 5.89 16.28 9.29
N ALA A 209 6.10 17.60 9.17
CA ALA A 209 5.03 18.60 9.17
C ALA A 209 4.49 18.92 7.76
N MET A 210 5.17 18.47 6.70
CA MET A 210 4.89 18.82 5.30
C MET A 210 3.40 18.72 4.89
N TRP A 211 2.68 17.68 5.35
CA TRP A 211 1.26 17.44 5.02
C TRP A 211 0.31 17.52 6.23
N ARG A 212 0.75 18.09 7.36
CA ARG A 212 -0.09 18.18 8.57
C ARG A 212 -1.34 19.03 8.34
N GLY A 213 -2.48 18.53 8.79
CA GLY A 213 -3.77 19.21 8.68
C GLY A 213 -4.34 19.28 7.26
N MET A 214 -3.73 18.55 6.31
CA MET A 214 -4.18 18.52 4.91
C MET A 214 -5.12 17.35 4.60
N GLY A 215 -5.48 16.48 5.54
CA GLY A 215 -6.27 15.29 5.22
C GLY A 215 -5.53 14.29 4.36
N ALA A 216 -4.23 14.12 4.60
CA ALA A 216 -3.38 13.18 3.88
C ALA A 216 -3.76 11.72 4.17
N VAL A 217 -4.26 11.45 5.38
CA VAL A 217 -4.59 10.12 5.84
C VAL A 217 -6.01 10.10 6.41
N ARG A 218 -6.75 9.00 6.20
CA ARG A 218 -7.97 8.71 6.96
C ARG A 218 -7.85 7.32 7.55
N VAL A 219 -7.77 7.24 8.88
CA VAL A 219 -7.58 5.95 9.58
C VAL A 219 -8.93 5.39 9.99
N ASN A 220 -9.28 4.24 9.43
CA ASN A 220 -10.45 3.50 9.88
C ASN A 220 -10.14 2.70 11.15
N GLU A 221 -10.48 3.26 12.30
CA GLU A 221 -10.26 2.65 13.63
C GLU A 221 -10.76 1.20 13.74
N ARG A 222 -11.82 0.86 12.99
CA ARG A 222 -12.44 -0.47 13.01
C ARG A 222 -11.51 -1.54 12.46
N LEU A 223 -10.55 -1.14 11.63
CA LEU A 223 -9.69 -2.06 10.91
C LEU A 223 -8.35 -2.29 11.58
N ILE A 224 -7.96 -1.46 12.54
CA ILE A 224 -6.68 -1.59 13.23
C ILE A 224 -6.52 -2.99 13.81
N PHE A 225 -7.51 -3.45 14.56
CA PHE A 225 -7.48 -4.78 15.18
C PHE A 225 -7.62 -5.90 14.14
N SER A 226 -8.57 -5.75 13.19
CA SER A 226 -8.80 -6.80 12.18
C SER A 226 -7.61 -6.98 11.26
N GLU A 227 -6.93 -5.90 10.86
CA GLU A 227 -5.72 -5.97 10.03
C GLU A 227 -4.58 -6.66 10.79
N ARG A 228 -4.35 -6.32 12.06
CA ARG A 228 -3.32 -6.99 12.89
C ARG A 228 -3.58 -8.49 13.02
N PHE A 229 -4.84 -8.87 13.28
CA PHE A 229 -5.22 -10.28 13.39
C PHE A 229 -5.09 -11.01 12.05
N ALA A 230 -5.65 -10.44 10.98
CA ALA A 230 -5.54 -10.98 9.63
C ALA A 230 -4.08 -11.14 9.22
N ARG A 231 -3.24 -10.13 9.49
CA ARG A 231 -1.79 -10.18 9.23
C ARG A 231 -1.09 -11.34 9.95
N ARG A 232 -1.44 -11.63 11.20
CA ARG A 232 -0.87 -12.78 11.94
C ARG A 232 -1.28 -14.11 11.29
N SER A 233 -2.56 -14.29 11.02
CA SER A 233 -3.07 -15.46 10.31
C SER A 233 -2.36 -15.63 8.96
N PHE A 234 -2.24 -14.53 8.23
CA PHE A 234 -1.55 -14.46 6.95
C PHE A 234 -0.08 -14.89 7.04
N ARG A 235 0.66 -14.44 8.05
CA ARG A 235 2.05 -14.87 8.23
C ARG A 235 2.17 -16.36 8.55
N LEU A 236 1.27 -16.91 9.38
CA LEU A 236 1.28 -18.33 9.73
C LEU A 236 1.01 -19.20 8.49
N TRP A 237 -0.09 -18.95 7.79
CA TRP A 237 -0.44 -19.68 6.56
C TRP A 237 0.60 -19.49 5.47
N GLY A 238 1.11 -18.27 5.28
CA GLY A 238 2.17 -17.99 4.32
C GLY A 238 3.45 -18.77 4.62
N ALA A 239 3.82 -18.92 5.90
CA ALA A 239 5.01 -19.70 6.27
C ALA A 239 4.81 -21.20 5.96
N LEU A 240 3.63 -21.74 6.26
CA LEU A 240 3.27 -23.13 5.95
C LEU A 240 3.27 -23.37 4.43
N LEU A 241 2.69 -22.47 3.64
CA LEU A 241 2.66 -22.54 2.17
C LEU A 241 4.05 -22.49 1.55
N MET A 242 4.91 -21.59 2.02
CA MET A 242 6.31 -21.53 1.57
C MET A 242 7.09 -22.79 1.96
N ALA A 243 6.89 -23.32 3.17
CA ALA A 243 7.55 -24.56 3.63
C ALA A 243 7.07 -25.77 2.81
N ALA A 244 5.76 -25.87 2.55
CA ALA A 244 5.16 -26.89 1.69
C ALA A 244 5.71 -26.81 0.26
N GLY A 245 5.81 -25.62 -0.32
CA GLY A 245 6.33 -25.40 -1.67
C GLY A 245 7.78 -25.83 -1.85
N ARG A 246 8.62 -25.70 -0.80
CA ARG A 246 9.99 -26.21 -0.81
C ARG A 246 10.07 -27.74 -0.83
N ARG A 247 9.05 -28.44 -0.34
CA ARG A 247 8.99 -29.91 -0.29
C ARG A 247 8.32 -30.48 -1.55
N SER A 248 7.20 -29.90 -1.96
CA SER A 248 6.43 -30.37 -3.11
C SER A 248 5.48 -29.27 -3.61
N LEU A 249 5.49 -29.04 -4.92
CA LEU A 249 4.53 -28.15 -5.57
C LEU A 249 3.08 -28.61 -5.35
N ARG A 250 2.83 -29.93 -5.39
CA ARG A 250 1.49 -30.49 -5.16
C ARG A 250 0.98 -30.17 -3.76
N LEU A 251 1.85 -30.28 -2.75
CA LEU A 251 1.50 -29.97 -1.36
C LEU A 251 1.16 -28.49 -1.18
N ARG A 252 1.91 -27.58 -1.83
CA ARG A 252 1.61 -26.14 -1.84
C ARG A 252 0.23 -25.88 -2.41
N TRP A 253 -0.12 -26.47 -3.56
CA TRP A 253 -1.44 -26.28 -4.17
C TRP A 253 -2.57 -26.80 -3.29
N VAL A 254 -2.45 -28.01 -2.73
CA VAL A 254 -3.48 -28.56 -1.82
C VAL A 254 -3.67 -27.63 -0.62
N LEU A 255 -2.56 -27.21 0.01
CA LEU A 255 -2.61 -26.32 1.17
C LEU A 255 -3.17 -24.93 0.80
N LEU A 256 -2.95 -24.47 -0.43
CA LEU A 256 -3.50 -23.20 -0.92
C LEU A 256 -5.02 -23.26 -0.99
N TYR A 257 -5.59 -24.34 -1.52
CA TYR A 257 -7.05 -24.51 -1.56
C TYR A 257 -7.65 -24.64 -0.16
N VAL A 258 -6.98 -25.36 0.76
CA VAL A 258 -7.38 -25.42 2.17
C VAL A 258 -7.40 -24.02 2.79
N TYR A 259 -6.35 -23.22 2.53
CA TYR A 259 -6.27 -21.85 3.00
C TYR A 259 -7.39 -20.96 2.43
N ILE A 260 -7.74 -21.12 1.14
CA ILE A 260 -8.83 -20.37 0.52
C ILE A 260 -10.16 -20.69 1.21
N VAL A 261 -10.45 -21.97 1.47
CA VAL A 261 -11.67 -22.38 2.20
C VAL A 261 -11.67 -21.79 3.62
N PHE A 262 -10.53 -21.84 4.32
CA PHE A 262 -10.37 -21.23 5.62
C PHE A 262 -10.62 -19.71 5.58
N LEU A 263 -10.09 -19.00 4.58
CA LEU A 263 -10.26 -17.56 4.43
C LEU A 263 -11.74 -17.19 4.19
N VAL A 264 -12.44 -17.93 3.34
CA VAL A 264 -13.88 -17.74 3.10
C VAL A 264 -14.67 -17.98 4.37
N ALA A 265 -14.39 -19.06 5.11
CA ALA A 265 -15.04 -19.34 6.38
C ALA A 265 -14.82 -18.22 7.42
N VAL A 266 -13.60 -17.69 7.52
CA VAL A 266 -13.27 -16.55 8.39
C VAL A 266 -14.02 -15.29 7.99
N ILE A 267 -14.10 -14.97 6.69
CA ILE A 267 -14.83 -13.79 6.22
C ILE A 267 -16.32 -13.90 6.58
N LEU A 268 -16.92 -15.08 6.40
CA LEU A 268 -18.33 -15.31 6.70
C LEU A 268 -18.65 -15.34 8.21
N THR A 269 -17.69 -15.70 9.06
CA THR A 269 -17.91 -15.86 10.52
C THR A 269 -17.40 -14.69 11.35
N VAL A 270 -16.17 -14.23 11.11
CA VAL A 270 -15.49 -13.22 11.94
C VAL A 270 -15.99 -11.81 11.65
N VAL A 271 -16.35 -11.48 10.42
CA VAL A 271 -16.89 -10.15 10.07
C VAL A 271 -18.20 -9.86 10.83
N PRO A 272 -19.22 -10.74 10.83
CA PRO A 272 -20.43 -10.51 11.62
C PRO A 272 -20.16 -10.56 13.12
N LEU A 273 -19.31 -11.48 13.60
CA LEU A 273 -18.98 -11.58 15.03
C LEU A 273 -18.27 -10.33 15.55
N ALA A 274 -17.32 -9.76 14.79
CA ALA A 274 -16.63 -8.53 15.13
C ALA A 274 -17.58 -7.31 15.18
N ALA A 275 -18.61 -7.29 14.32
CA ALA A 275 -19.64 -6.26 14.36
C ALA A 275 -20.45 -6.30 15.68
N VAL A 276 -20.76 -7.50 16.17
CA VAL A 276 -21.49 -7.71 17.44
C VAL A 276 -20.61 -7.37 18.65
N LEU A 277 -19.39 -7.92 18.73
CA LEU A 277 -18.44 -7.65 19.83
C LEU A 277 -18.15 -6.16 20.00
N LYS A 278 -18.12 -5.40 18.91
CA LYS A 278 -17.90 -3.95 18.95
C LYS A 278 -18.99 -3.21 19.71
N ARG A 279 -20.25 -3.68 19.68
CA ARG A 279 -21.36 -3.05 20.42
C ARG A 279 -21.17 -3.17 21.93
N VAL A 280 -20.44 -4.21 22.36
CA VAL A 280 -20.24 -4.56 23.78
C VAL A 280 -19.01 -3.85 24.37
N PHE A 281 -17.89 -3.76 23.65
CA PHE A 281 -16.61 -3.24 24.20
C PHE A 281 -16.24 -1.80 23.82
N ALA A 282 -17.14 -1.07 23.15
CA ALA A 282 -16.91 0.30 22.67
C ALA A 282 -16.46 1.33 23.72
N PRO A 283 -16.91 1.34 25.00
CA PRO A 283 -16.51 2.39 25.95
C PRO A 283 -15.12 2.17 26.55
N VAL A 284 -14.70 0.92 26.76
CA VAL A 284 -13.44 0.59 27.47
C VAL A 284 -12.20 0.78 26.60
N LEU A 285 -12.32 0.61 25.28
CA LEU A 285 -11.17 0.71 24.35
C LEU A 285 -10.98 2.10 23.71
N ARG A 286 -11.81 3.11 24.00
CA ARG A 286 -11.74 4.42 23.31
C ARG A 286 -10.39 5.10 23.42
N ALA A 287 -9.78 5.09 24.61
CA ALA A 287 -8.50 5.73 24.85
C ALA A 287 -7.36 5.05 24.05
N ARG A 288 -7.37 3.71 23.99
CA ARG A 288 -6.40 2.92 23.23
C ARG A 288 -6.56 3.14 21.72
N ILE A 289 -7.80 3.10 21.23
CA ILE A 289 -8.11 3.31 19.81
C ILE A 289 -7.66 4.71 19.34
N ARG A 290 -7.89 5.76 20.14
CA ARG A 290 -7.42 7.11 19.81
C ARG A 290 -5.90 7.20 19.69
N ARG A 291 -5.15 6.54 20.59
CA ARG A 291 -3.68 6.49 20.52
C ARG A 291 -3.20 5.76 19.26
N GLU A 292 -3.80 4.61 18.96
CA GLU A 292 -3.44 3.85 17.74
C GLU A 292 -3.81 4.62 16.47
N LYS A 293 -4.95 5.31 16.46
CA LYS A 293 -5.34 6.20 15.36
C LYS A 293 -4.31 7.30 15.13
N ALA A 294 -3.90 8.01 16.18
CA ALA A 294 -2.89 9.06 16.09
C ALA A 294 -1.55 8.53 15.57
N TYR A 295 -1.14 7.34 16.03
CA TYR A 295 0.07 6.66 15.56
C TYR A 295 0.02 6.34 14.06
N TYR A 296 -1.10 5.79 13.57
CA TYR A 296 -1.25 5.44 12.16
C TYR A 296 -1.45 6.64 11.25
N ALA A 297 -2.03 7.73 11.76
CA ALA A 297 -2.15 8.97 11.01
C ALA A 297 -0.78 9.66 10.82
N ALA A 298 0.16 9.47 11.74
CA ALA A 298 1.50 10.04 11.63
C ALA A 298 2.31 9.47 10.43
N PRO A 299 3.17 10.27 9.78
CA PRO A 299 3.56 11.64 10.16
C PRO A 299 2.57 12.74 9.75
N SER A 300 1.70 12.49 8.77
CA SER A 300 0.92 13.53 8.10
C SER A 300 -0.40 13.92 8.77
N GLY A 301 -0.97 13.06 9.61
CA GLY A 301 -2.25 13.33 10.26
C GLY A 301 -3.47 13.16 9.35
N GLU A 302 -4.66 13.33 9.94
CA GLU A 302 -5.94 13.47 9.23
C GLU A 302 -6.25 14.92 8.84
#